data_AF-A0A316N9T5-F1
#
_entry.id   AF-A0A316N9T5-F1
#
_cell.length_a   1.000
_cell.length_b   1.000
_cell.length_c   1.000
_cell.angle_alpha   90.00
_cell.angle_beta   90.00
_cell.angle_gamma   90.00
#
_symmetry.space_group_name_H-M   'P 1'
#
loop_
_entity.id
_entity.type
_entity.pdbx_description
1 polymer ?
#
loop_
_entity_poly.entity_id
_entity_poly.type
_entity_poly.pdbx_seq_one_letter_code
_entity_poly.pdbx_strand_id
1 'polypeptide(L)'
;MKEKKSEKSKAKSAILFLSKKKKKLLIRTLLLAGILFGINAYSWFIYIDRFGGDISASVISWDVTFWDDTEEINNIALKIDSLYPGMEPFHKEIMVENKSDLPAIFSFQIESMNLFGQEYTATTVEESEALLTALESSFPFVLQFTYDDDFLAAENGRLLFKIDANWDFEGETEYYQLSSYFEYDASLTYYSSDGTNYVEDATVTSENFADKLAAGLYMTSDDADTYWGHKAADYKDGNPSAPCITLNLKLIVSQKQ
;
A
#
# COMPACT_ATOMS: atom_id res chain seq x y z
N MET A 1 -5.91 90.50 29.86
CA MET A 1 -5.19 89.22 30.14
C MET A 1 -6.10 87.98 30.26
N LYS A 2 -7.43 88.12 30.49
CA LYS A 2 -8.37 86.98 30.61
C LYS A 2 -8.79 86.35 29.26
N GLU A 3 -8.91 87.10 28.18
CA GLU A 3 -9.33 86.57 26.86
C GLU A 3 -8.33 85.62 26.20
N LYS A 4 -7.03 85.94 26.24
CA LYS A 4 -5.98 85.05 25.69
C LYS A 4 -5.89 83.68 26.38
N LYS A 5 -6.37 83.54 27.64
CA LYS A 5 -6.46 82.25 28.34
C LYS A 5 -7.67 81.42 27.86
N SER A 6 -8.76 82.07 27.48
CA SER A 6 -9.99 81.43 26.97
C SER A 6 -9.77 80.81 25.58
N GLU A 7 -9.10 81.52 24.67
CA GLU A 7 -8.80 81.02 23.33
C GLU A 7 -7.81 79.84 23.36
N LYS A 8 -6.77 79.90 24.19
CA LYS A 8 -5.84 78.78 24.37
C LYS A 8 -6.52 77.53 24.94
N SER A 9 -7.51 77.71 25.82
CA SER A 9 -8.30 76.60 26.37
C SER A 9 -9.19 75.94 25.29
N LYS A 10 -9.86 76.75 24.46
CA LYS A 10 -10.67 76.27 23.32
C LYS A 10 -9.83 75.59 22.24
N ALA A 11 -8.64 76.12 21.94
CA ALA A 11 -7.72 75.49 21.00
C ALA A 11 -7.21 74.14 21.54
N LYS A 12 -6.89 74.05 22.84
CA LYS A 12 -6.44 72.81 23.47
C LYS A 12 -7.55 71.75 23.52
N SER A 13 -8.80 72.14 23.76
CA SER A 13 -9.94 71.21 23.72
C SER A 13 -10.27 70.74 22.30
N ALA A 14 -10.14 71.60 21.29
CA ALA A 14 -10.29 71.24 19.88
C ALA A 14 -9.21 70.24 19.42
N ILE A 15 -7.94 70.46 19.80
CA ILE A 15 -6.83 69.53 19.51
C ILE A 15 -7.05 68.17 20.20
N LEU A 16 -7.51 68.17 21.45
CA LEU A 16 -7.83 66.94 22.18
C LEU A 16 -9.02 66.18 21.55
N PHE A 17 -10.02 66.91 21.03
CA PHE A 17 -11.15 66.32 20.33
C PHE A 17 -10.73 65.70 18.99
N LEU A 18 -9.88 66.40 18.23
CA LEU A 18 -9.30 65.89 16.98
C LEU A 18 -8.41 64.66 17.22
N SER A 19 -7.60 64.63 18.28
CA SER A 19 -6.77 63.47 18.62
C SER A 19 -7.60 62.25 19.04
N LYS A 20 -8.69 62.45 19.78
CA LYS A 20 -9.66 61.38 20.12
C LYS A 20 -10.36 60.83 18.87
N LYS A 21 -10.77 61.69 17.93
CA LYS A 21 -11.35 61.27 16.65
C LYS A 21 -10.35 60.47 15.80
N LYS A 22 -9.10 60.91 15.69
CA LYS A 22 -8.03 60.17 14.98
C LYS A 22 -7.79 58.80 15.59
N LYS A 23 -7.70 58.70 16.93
CA LYS A 23 -7.53 57.41 17.63
C LYS A 23 -8.71 56.46 17.38
N LYS A 24 -9.94 56.98 17.40
CA LYS A 24 -11.15 56.19 17.09
C LYS A 24 -11.16 55.69 15.65
N LEU A 25 -10.66 56.50 14.71
CA LEU A 25 -10.59 56.14 13.30
C LEU A 25 -9.50 55.08 13.06
N LEU A 26 -8.32 55.24 13.66
CA LEU A 26 -7.25 54.24 13.64
C LEU A 26 -7.69 52.88 14.18
N ILE A 27 -8.40 52.83 15.31
CA ILE A 27 -8.91 51.57 15.88
C ILE A 27 -9.92 50.91 14.94
N ARG A 28 -10.81 51.68 14.30
CA ARG A 28 -11.77 51.14 13.33
C ARG A 28 -11.09 50.59 12.07
N THR A 29 -10.07 51.28 11.58
CA THR A 29 -9.29 50.83 10.42
C THR A 29 -8.49 49.57 10.75
N LEU A 30 -7.89 49.48 11.95
CA LEU A 30 -7.21 48.27 12.42
C LEU A 30 -8.16 47.09 12.58
N LEU A 31 -9.37 47.31 13.08
CA LEU A 31 -10.41 46.29 13.16
C LEU A 31 -10.81 45.76 11.78
N LEU A 32 -11.04 46.67 10.82
CA LEU A 32 -11.34 46.31 9.43
C LEU A 32 -10.18 45.56 8.77
N ALA A 33 -8.94 46.00 8.99
CA ALA A 33 -7.75 45.32 8.49
C ALA A 33 -7.64 43.90 9.09
N GLY A 34 -7.87 43.76 10.40
CA GLY A 34 -7.88 42.46 11.07
C GLY A 34 -8.95 41.51 10.52
N ILE A 35 -10.14 42.01 10.21
CA ILE A 35 -11.19 41.21 9.55
C ILE A 35 -10.76 40.83 8.12
N LEU A 36 -10.13 41.74 7.36
CA LEU A 36 -9.66 41.45 6.01
C LEU A 36 -8.55 40.39 6.00
N PHE A 37 -7.60 40.49 6.94
CA PHE A 37 -6.58 39.46 7.16
C PHE A 37 -7.20 38.15 7.61
N GLY A 38 -8.21 38.21 8.49
CA GLY A 38 -8.96 37.04 8.93
C GLY A 38 -9.67 36.33 7.77
N ILE A 39 -10.28 37.06 6.83
CA ILE A 39 -10.92 36.46 5.64
C ILE A 39 -9.89 35.84 4.70
N ASN A 40 -8.75 36.50 4.48
CA ASN A 40 -7.68 35.97 3.63
C ASN A 40 -7.04 34.70 4.25
N ALA A 41 -6.78 34.71 5.56
CA ALA A 41 -6.30 33.55 6.29
C ALA A 41 -7.36 32.43 6.35
N TYR A 42 -8.64 32.80 6.50
CA TYR A 42 -9.75 31.84 6.49
C TYR A 42 -9.84 31.14 5.15
N SER A 43 -9.66 31.82 4.01
CA SER A 43 -9.60 31.18 2.68
C SER A 43 -8.51 30.12 2.55
N TRP A 44 -7.38 30.29 3.23
CA TRP A 44 -6.33 29.27 3.32
C TRP A 44 -6.70 28.11 4.26
N PHE A 45 -7.58 28.36 5.24
CA PHE A 45 -8.06 27.36 6.21
C PHE A 45 -9.23 26.51 5.68
N ILE A 46 -10.14 27.07 4.86
CA ILE A 46 -11.26 26.30 4.27
C ILE A 46 -10.82 25.39 3.11
N TYR A 47 -9.58 25.51 2.62
CA TYR A 47 -9.02 24.51 1.70
C TYR A 47 -8.68 23.19 2.40
N ILE A 48 -8.76 23.17 3.74
CA ILE A 48 -8.70 21.96 4.55
C ILE A 48 -10.15 21.53 4.84
N ASP A 49 -10.85 20.98 3.85
CA ASP A 49 -12.16 20.36 4.06
C ASP A 49 -12.07 18.83 3.86
N ARG A 50 -12.03 18.16 5.03
CA ARG A 50 -12.69 16.90 5.42
C ARG A 50 -12.68 15.70 4.47
N PHE A 51 -11.92 14.67 4.89
CA PHE A 51 -12.43 13.30 4.98
C PHE A 51 -12.50 12.88 6.45
N GLY A 52 -13.61 12.28 6.87
CA GLY A 52 -13.88 11.92 8.26
C GLY A 52 -12.93 10.84 8.79
N GLY A 53 -12.27 11.17 9.90
CA GLY A 53 -11.40 10.30 10.68
C GLY A 53 -10.84 11.15 11.83
N ASP A 54 -10.74 10.56 13.03
CA ASP A 54 -10.29 11.22 14.25
C ASP A 54 -8.97 11.99 14.04
N ILE A 55 -8.98 13.30 14.33
CA ILE A 55 -7.79 14.14 14.21
C ILE A 55 -6.99 13.99 15.51
N SER A 56 -5.98 13.11 15.50
CA SER A 56 -4.84 13.20 16.40
C SER A 56 -3.71 13.96 15.70
N ALA A 57 -3.38 15.12 16.27
CA ALA A 57 -2.36 16.02 15.75
C ALA A 57 -0.95 15.48 16.02
N SER A 58 -0.25 15.08 14.95
CA SER A 58 1.19 15.32 14.70
C SER A 58 1.52 14.86 13.28
N VAL A 59 1.24 15.69 12.27
CA VAL A 59 1.66 15.40 10.89
C VAL A 59 3.15 15.70 10.78
N ILE A 60 3.98 14.67 10.92
CA ILE A 60 5.34 14.66 10.42
C ILE A 60 5.23 14.27 8.93
N SER A 61 5.53 15.20 8.02
CA SER A 61 5.55 14.91 6.58
C SER A 61 6.85 14.19 6.23
N TRP A 62 6.79 12.87 6.03
CA TRP A 62 7.86 12.11 5.43
C TRP A 62 7.98 12.52 3.94
N ASP A 63 9.18 12.96 3.53
CA ASP A 63 9.56 13.15 2.12
C ASP A 63 10.33 11.90 1.68
N VAL A 64 9.60 10.80 1.50
CA VAL A 64 10.14 9.54 1.00
C VAL A 64 9.64 9.35 -0.43
N THR A 65 10.59 9.24 -1.37
CA THR A 65 10.32 9.02 -2.78
C THR A 65 10.58 7.56 -3.12
N PHE A 66 9.67 6.94 -3.86
CA PHE A 66 9.87 5.60 -4.42
C PHE A 66 10.14 5.73 -5.90
N TRP A 67 11.20 5.10 -6.39
CA TRP A 67 11.64 5.18 -7.78
C TRP A 67 11.48 3.83 -8.46
N ASP A 68 10.72 3.83 -9.55
CA ASP A 68 10.71 2.77 -10.55
C ASP A 68 11.51 3.23 -11.77
N ASP A 69 12.75 2.74 -11.89
CA ASP A 69 13.78 3.21 -12.81
C ASP A 69 14.04 4.74 -12.75
N THR A 70 13.20 5.53 -13.42
CA THR A 70 13.30 6.99 -13.50
C THR A 70 12.02 7.72 -13.06
N GLU A 71 10.96 6.99 -12.72
CA GLU A 71 9.66 7.54 -12.37
C GLU A 71 9.41 7.48 -10.85
N GLU A 72 8.92 8.57 -10.29
CA GLU A 72 8.47 8.63 -8.90
C GLU A 72 7.07 8.01 -8.78
N ILE A 73 6.92 7.02 -7.91
CA ILE A 73 5.68 6.28 -7.67
C ILE A 73 5.29 6.33 -6.19
N ASN A 74 4.01 6.14 -5.89
CA ASN A 74 3.51 6.01 -4.52
C ASN A 74 2.90 4.63 -4.22
N ASN A 75 2.45 3.94 -5.26
CA ASN A 75 1.89 2.59 -5.22
C ASN A 75 2.55 1.77 -6.32
N ILE A 76 2.66 0.46 -6.10
CA ILE A 76 3.19 -0.47 -7.11
C ILE A 76 2.03 -1.28 -7.65
N ALA A 77 1.76 -1.13 -8.95
CA ALA A 77 0.88 -2.01 -9.70
C ALA A 77 1.73 -2.98 -10.52
N LEU A 78 2.06 -4.12 -9.94
CA LEU A 78 2.83 -5.17 -10.59
C LEU A 78 1.92 -5.98 -11.51
N LYS A 79 2.42 -6.30 -12.71
CA LYS A 79 1.72 -7.14 -13.69
C LYS A 79 2.68 -8.19 -14.23
N ILE A 80 2.35 -9.45 -14.03
CA ILE A 80 3.07 -10.58 -14.61
C ILE A 80 2.21 -11.12 -15.75
N ASP A 81 2.64 -10.88 -16.98
CA ASP A 81 1.82 -11.15 -18.15
C ASP A 81 1.59 -12.64 -18.36
N SER A 82 2.63 -13.47 -18.22
CA SER A 82 2.56 -14.91 -18.45
C SER A 82 3.16 -15.65 -17.26
N LEU A 83 2.48 -16.69 -16.81
CA LEU A 83 2.89 -17.53 -15.70
C LEU A 83 2.75 -19.00 -16.14
N TYR A 84 3.85 -19.74 -16.20
CA TYR A 84 3.90 -21.14 -16.63
C TYR A 84 5.16 -21.82 -16.08
N PRO A 85 5.15 -23.16 -15.92
CA PRO A 85 6.34 -23.91 -15.52
C PRO A 85 7.53 -23.66 -16.45
N GLY A 86 8.69 -23.32 -15.89
CA GLY A 86 9.90 -22.99 -16.65
C GLY A 86 9.88 -21.61 -17.30
N MET A 87 9.05 -20.68 -16.81
CA MET A 87 9.09 -19.30 -17.25
C MET A 87 10.43 -18.62 -16.96
N GLU A 88 10.78 -17.62 -17.77
CA GLU A 88 11.90 -16.74 -17.42
C GLU A 88 11.60 -16.03 -16.09
N PRO A 89 12.54 -16.04 -15.13
CA PRO A 89 12.36 -15.36 -13.86
C PRO A 89 11.99 -13.89 -14.05
N PHE A 90 10.93 -13.48 -13.37
CA PHE A 90 10.52 -12.09 -13.32
C PHE A 90 11.28 -11.39 -12.19
N HIS A 91 11.84 -10.22 -12.49
CA HIS A 91 12.58 -9.41 -11.55
C HIS A 91 12.12 -7.95 -11.62
N LYS A 92 11.82 -7.36 -10.47
CA LYS A 92 11.52 -5.93 -10.33
C LYS A 92 12.26 -5.36 -9.14
N GLU A 93 12.96 -4.24 -9.35
CA GLU A 93 13.65 -3.52 -8.30
C GLU A 93 13.07 -2.11 -8.17
N ILE A 94 12.92 -1.64 -6.94
CA ILE A 94 12.35 -0.35 -6.59
C ILE A 94 13.27 0.29 -5.57
N MET A 95 13.79 1.47 -5.90
CA MET A 95 14.65 2.21 -5.01
C MET A 95 13.80 3.12 -4.13
N VAL A 96 13.97 3.01 -2.82
CA VAL A 96 13.28 3.86 -1.84
C VAL A 96 14.30 4.85 -1.27
N GLU A 97 14.00 6.14 -1.35
CA GLU A 97 14.87 7.21 -0.88
C GLU A 97 14.17 8.05 0.18
N ASN A 98 14.81 8.27 1.32
CA ASN A 98 14.36 9.19 2.35
C ASN A 98 15.13 10.51 2.27
N LYS A 99 14.43 11.57 1.87
CA LYS A 99 14.95 12.95 1.81
C LYS A 99 14.52 13.79 3.01
N SER A 100 13.75 13.22 3.93
CA SER A 100 13.29 13.93 5.11
C SER A 100 14.39 14.10 6.15
N ASP A 101 14.22 15.08 7.03
CA ASP A 101 15.15 15.37 8.13
C ASP A 101 15.09 14.32 9.27
N LEU A 102 14.25 13.29 9.12
CA LEU A 102 14.04 12.25 10.14
C LEU A 102 14.30 10.86 9.55
N PRO A 103 14.83 9.92 10.34
CA PRO A 103 14.96 8.54 9.90
C PRO A 103 13.60 7.84 9.88
N ALA A 104 13.42 6.88 8.99
CA ALA A 104 12.20 6.14 8.81
C ALA A 104 12.42 4.62 8.75
N ILE A 105 11.35 3.86 8.97
CA ILE A 105 11.32 2.40 8.81
C ILE A 105 10.39 2.08 7.64
N PHE A 106 10.90 1.31 6.69
CA PHE A 106 10.18 0.82 5.53
C PHE A 106 9.49 -0.51 5.82
N SER A 107 8.27 -0.65 5.31
CA SER A 107 7.56 -1.91 5.19
C SER A 107 6.61 -1.85 4.00
N PHE A 108 5.96 -2.96 3.69
CA PHE A 108 4.96 -3.03 2.63
C PHE A 108 3.76 -3.88 3.06
N GLN A 109 2.66 -3.72 2.34
CA GLN A 109 1.45 -4.50 2.49
C GLN A 109 0.87 -4.78 1.11
N ILE A 110 0.38 -6.00 0.86
CA ILE A 110 -0.46 -6.31 -0.29
C ILE A 110 -1.86 -5.74 -0.02
N GLU A 111 -2.36 -4.87 -0.89
CA GLU A 111 -3.76 -4.40 -0.82
C GLU A 111 -4.70 -5.32 -1.59
N SER A 112 -4.25 -5.76 -2.76
CA SER A 112 -5.00 -6.71 -3.58
C SER A 112 -4.09 -7.48 -4.54
N MET A 113 -4.57 -8.66 -4.92
CA MET A 113 -3.98 -9.52 -5.91
C MET A 113 -5.07 -10.12 -6.79
N ASN A 114 -4.88 -10.05 -8.11
CA ASN A 114 -5.59 -10.89 -9.06
C ASN A 114 -4.66 -12.03 -9.48
N LEU A 115 -5.11 -13.28 -9.35
CA LEU A 115 -4.43 -14.47 -9.89
C LEU A 115 -5.40 -15.21 -10.81
N PHE A 116 -5.08 -15.27 -12.10
CA PHE A 116 -5.91 -15.93 -13.11
C PHE A 116 -7.39 -15.49 -13.09
N GLY A 117 -7.66 -14.22 -12.79
CA GLY A 117 -9.01 -13.66 -12.70
C GLY A 117 -9.67 -13.78 -11.32
N GLN A 118 -9.08 -14.50 -10.37
CA GLN A 118 -9.54 -14.53 -8.98
C GLN A 118 -8.95 -13.37 -8.19
N GLU A 119 -9.81 -12.57 -7.56
CA GLU A 119 -9.42 -11.41 -6.75
C GLU A 119 -9.27 -11.79 -5.27
N TYR A 120 -8.16 -11.37 -4.68
CA TYR A 120 -7.88 -11.43 -3.25
C TYR A 120 -7.60 -10.03 -2.75
N THR A 121 -8.21 -9.65 -1.63
CA THR A 121 -8.03 -8.32 -1.04
C THR A 121 -7.59 -8.45 0.40
N ALA A 122 -6.65 -7.63 0.82
CA ALA A 122 -6.23 -7.54 2.21
C ALA A 122 -6.35 -6.07 2.67
N THR A 123 -7.17 -5.87 3.69
CA THR A 123 -7.41 -4.56 4.29
C THR A 123 -6.49 -4.29 5.47
N THR A 124 -6.04 -5.35 6.15
CA THR A 124 -5.11 -5.27 7.29
C THR A 124 -3.75 -5.90 6.97
N VAL A 125 -2.75 -5.57 7.79
CA VAL A 125 -1.39 -6.15 7.66
C VAL A 125 -1.43 -7.66 7.88
N GLU A 126 -2.22 -8.14 8.84
CA GLU A 126 -2.37 -9.57 9.14
C GLU A 126 -3.00 -10.33 7.97
N GLU A 127 -4.00 -9.73 7.29
CA GLU A 127 -4.59 -10.33 6.08
C GLU A 127 -3.56 -10.40 4.93
N SER A 128 -2.69 -9.40 4.82
CA SER A 128 -1.60 -9.41 3.83
C SER A 128 -0.56 -10.48 4.13
N GLU A 129 -0.16 -10.63 5.39
CA GLU A 129 0.79 -11.68 5.82
C GLU A 129 0.21 -13.09 5.60
N ALA A 130 -1.09 -13.27 5.89
CA ALA A 130 -1.80 -14.51 5.61
C ALA A 130 -1.85 -14.83 4.11
N LEU A 131 -2.08 -13.81 3.26
CA LEU A 131 -2.07 -13.96 1.80
C LEU A 131 -0.68 -14.34 1.28
N LEU A 132 0.39 -13.71 1.79
CA LEU A 132 1.77 -14.05 1.45
C LEU A 132 2.09 -15.50 1.82
N THR A 133 1.73 -15.91 3.04
CA THR A 133 1.94 -17.29 3.51
C THR A 133 1.19 -18.28 2.62
N ALA A 134 -0.06 -17.95 2.25
CA ALA A 134 -0.88 -18.81 1.39
C ALA A 134 -0.29 -18.91 -0.02
N LEU A 135 0.28 -17.84 -0.56
CA LEU A 135 0.96 -17.82 -1.86
C LEU A 135 2.20 -18.71 -1.87
N GLU A 136 3.01 -18.65 -0.82
CA GLU A 136 4.22 -19.46 -0.68
C GLU A 136 3.91 -20.95 -0.53
N SER A 137 2.82 -21.31 0.16
CA SER A 137 2.52 -22.70 0.49
C SER A 137 1.59 -23.42 -0.50
N SER A 138 0.79 -22.67 -1.27
CA SER A 138 -0.33 -23.25 -2.03
C SER A 138 -0.08 -23.39 -3.53
N PHE A 139 0.97 -22.78 -4.06
CA PHE A 139 1.20 -22.72 -5.49
C PHE A 139 2.60 -23.26 -5.84
N PRO A 140 2.76 -23.83 -7.04
CA PRO A 140 4.05 -24.35 -7.49
C PRO A 140 5.03 -23.24 -7.92
N PHE A 141 4.54 -22.02 -8.18
CA PHE A 141 5.36 -20.84 -8.41
C PHE A 141 5.70 -20.11 -7.11
N VAL A 142 6.85 -19.46 -7.09
CA VAL A 142 7.35 -18.66 -5.97
C VAL A 142 7.21 -17.18 -6.32
N LEU A 143 6.62 -16.41 -5.40
CA LEU A 143 6.58 -14.96 -5.46
C LEU A 143 7.21 -14.41 -4.18
N GLN A 144 8.33 -13.72 -4.33
CA GLN A 144 9.18 -13.30 -3.23
C GLN A 144 9.31 -11.78 -3.19
N PHE A 145 9.24 -11.22 -1.98
CA PHE A 145 9.40 -9.81 -1.70
C PHE A 145 10.56 -9.64 -0.71
N THR A 146 11.61 -8.93 -1.10
CA THR A 146 12.79 -8.70 -0.24
C THR A 146 13.21 -7.25 -0.25
N TYR A 147 13.85 -6.80 0.82
CA TYR A 147 14.54 -5.52 0.87
C TYR A 147 15.84 -5.68 1.64
N ASP A 148 16.86 -4.91 1.26
CA ASP A 148 18.23 -5.02 1.80
C ASP A 148 18.39 -4.44 3.21
N ASP A 149 17.58 -3.44 3.56
CA ASP A 149 17.45 -2.85 4.90
C ASP A 149 16.00 -2.38 5.12
N ASP A 150 15.54 -2.34 6.37
CA ASP A 150 14.27 -1.69 6.74
C ASP A 150 14.47 -0.26 7.21
N PHE A 151 15.71 0.14 7.51
CA PHE A 151 16.01 1.44 8.08
C PHE A 151 16.47 2.44 7.02
N LEU A 152 15.73 3.54 6.91
CA LEU A 152 16.07 4.68 6.07
C LEU A 152 16.63 5.82 6.92
N ALA A 153 17.93 6.09 6.80
CA ALA A 153 18.55 7.25 7.43
C ALA A 153 17.91 8.58 6.97
N ALA A 154 18.03 9.63 7.79
CA ALA A 154 17.60 10.98 7.42
C ALA A 154 18.45 11.54 6.26
N GLU A 155 17.86 12.42 5.45
CA GLU A 155 18.44 13.16 4.31
C GLU A 155 18.92 12.32 3.12
N ASN A 156 19.49 11.13 3.34
CA ASN A 156 20.12 10.31 2.32
C ASN A 156 19.90 8.79 2.48
N GLY A 157 18.92 8.39 3.30
CA GLY A 157 18.59 6.97 3.47
C GLY A 157 18.14 6.36 2.14
N ARG A 158 18.67 5.18 1.83
CA ARG A 158 18.30 4.42 0.63
C ARG A 158 18.19 2.94 0.96
N LEU A 159 17.21 2.28 0.37
CA LEU A 159 17.09 0.82 0.35
C LEU A 159 16.57 0.38 -1.02
N LEU A 160 16.79 -0.89 -1.33
CA LEU A 160 16.37 -1.54 -2.55
C LEU A 160 15.31 -2.59 -2.23
N PHE A 161 14.08 -2.33 -2.65
CA PHE A 161 12.98 -3.29 -2.57
C PHE A 161 12.92 -4.12 -3.85
N LYS A 162 12.88 -5.45 -3.72
CA LYS A 162 12.91 -6.40 -4.82
C LYS A 162 11.68 -7.29 -4.79
N ILE A 163 11.13 -7.52 -5.98
CA ILE A 163 10.01 -8.43 -6.21
C ILE A 163 10.44 -9.42 -7.29
N ASP A 164 10.50 -10.68 -6.90
CA ASP A 164 10.94 -11.78 -7.75
C ASP A 164 9.79 -12.77 -7.91
N ALA A 165 9.54 -13.23 -9.13
CA ALA A 165 8.59 -14.31 -9.37
C ALA A 165 9.21 -15.35 -10.29
N ASN A 166 9.09 -16.63 -9.91
CA ASN A 166 9.67 -17.72 -10.65
C ASN A 166 8.78 -18.97 -10.55
N TRP A 167 8.82 -19.79 -11.58
CA TRP A 167 8.20 -21.10 -11.57
C TRP A 167 9.15 -22.09 -12.21
N ASP A 168 9.89 -22.83 -11.39
CA ASP A 168 10.83 -23.82 -11.87
C ASP A 168 10.06 -25.00 -12.49
N PHE A 169 10.51 -25.44 -13.67
CA PHE A 169 10.07 -26.69 -14.25
C PHE A 169 10.81 -27.84 -13.55
N GLU A 170 10.07 -28.85 -13.04
CA GLU A 170 10.63 -29.98 -12.29
C GLU A 170 11.39 -29.53 -11.02
N GLY A 171 10.71 -28.75 -10.15
CA GLY A 171 11.25 -28.32 -8.85
C GLY A 171 11.62 -29.48 -7.91
N GLU A 172 12.34 -29.18 -6.83
CA GLU A 172 12.80 -30.18 -5.85
C GLU A 172 11.66 -30.81 -5.03
N THR A 173 10.49 -30.17 -4.98
CA THR A 173 9.32 -30.64 -4.24
C THR A 173 8.66 -31.79 -4.99
N GLU A 174 8.56 -32.97 -4.39
CA GLU A 174 7.89 -34.12 -5.01
C GLU A 174 6.36 -34.09 -4.80
N TYR A 175 5.90 -33.59 -3.65
CA TYR A 175 4.49 -33.52 -3.29
C TYR A 175 4.12 -32.12 -2.77
N TYR A 176 3.06 -31.56 -3.34
CA TYR A 176 2.47 -30.30 -2.92
C TYR A 176 1.22 -30.55 -2.09
N GLN A 177 1.10 -29.86 -0.95
CA GLN A 177 -0.12 -29.84 -0.18
C GLN A 177 -1.14 -28.94 -0.88
N LEU A 178 -2.34 -29.47 -1.14
CA LEU A 178 -3.41 -28.69 -1.74
C LEU A 178 -4.02 -27.75 -0.70
N SER A 179 -4.43 -26.58 -1.17
CA SER A 179 -5.21 -25.62 -0.39
C SER A 179 -6.56 -25.33 -1.05
N SER A 180 -7.33 -24.42 -0.46
CA SER A 180 -8.65 -24.00 -0.96
C SER A 180 -8.64 -23.36 -2.36
N TYR A 181 -7.46 -23.09 -2.94
CA TYR A 181 -7.35 -22.58 -4.30
C TYR A 181 -7.47 -23.67 -5.37
N PHE A 182 -7.37 -24.94 -4.99
CA PHE A 182 -7.59 -26.06 -5.90
C PHE A 182 -9.07 -26.41 -5.99
N GLU A 183 -9.50 -26.74 -7.20
CA GLU A 183 -10.78 -27.36 -7.48
C GLU A 183 -10.55 -28.84 -7.84
N TYR A 184 -11.54 -29.68 -7.53
CA TYR A 184 -11.49 -31.09 -7.91
C TYR A 184 -11.39 -31.25 -9.43
N ASP A 185 -10.36 -31.98 -9.85
CA ASP A 185 -10.16 -32.47 -11.20
C ASP A 185 -10.09 -34.01 -11.18
N ALA A 186 -10.91 -34.66 -12.02
CA ALA A 186 -10.97 -36.12 -12.11
C ALA A 186 -9.81 -36.75 -12.90
N SER A 187 -9.01 -35.95 -13.59
CA SER A 187 -7.84 -36.39 -14.36
C SER A 187 -6.57 -36.48 -13.52
N LEU A 188 -6.56 -35.89 -12.33
CA LEU A 188 -5.41 -35.83 -11.43
C LEU A 188 -5.43 -36.95 -10.38
N THR A 189 -4.25 -37.25 -9.86
CA THR A 189 -4.07 -38.22 -8.77
C THR A 189 -3.88 -37.49 -7.45
N TYR A 190 -4.64 -37.90 -6.43
CA TYR A 190 -4.57 -37.30 -5.10
C TYR A 190 -3.90 -38.24 -4.10
N TYR A 191 -3.24 -37.67 -3.11
CA TYR A 191 -2.49 -38.39 -2.08
C TYR A 191 -2.88 -37.91 -0.69
N SER A 192 -2.83 -38.80 0.28
CA SER A 192 -2.90 -38.51 1.71
C SER A 192 -1.57 -38.83 2.38
N SER A 193 -1.21 -38.10 3.43
CA SER A 193 0.00 -38.40 4.21
C SER A 193 -0.34 -39.27 5.42
N ASP A 194 0.39 -40.37 5.60
CA ASP A 194 0.35 -41.17 6.84
C ASP A 194 1.37 -40.69 7.90
N GLY A 195 2.05 -39.57 7.63
CA GLY A 195 3.14 -39.00 8.43
C GLY A 195 4.53 -39.50 8.06
N THR A 196 4.64 -40.55 7.24
CA THR A 196 5.92 -41.09 6.74
C THR A 196 5.97 -41.14 5.21
N ASN A 197 4.84 -41.47 4.57
CA ASN A 197 4.72 -41.61 3.12
C ASN A 197 3.47 -40.88 2.60
N TYR A 198 3.46 -40.63 1.30
CA TYR A 198 2.30 -40.18 0.55
C TYR A 198 1.64 -41.39 -0.12
N VAL A 199 0.39 -41.64 0.22
CA VAL A 199 -0.39 -42.79 -0.28
C VAL A 199 -1.51 -42.27 -1.16
N GLU A 200 -1.61 -42.80 -2.38
CA GLU A 200 -2.69 -42.47 -3.31
C GLU A 200 -4.06 -42.68 -2.65
N ASP A 201 -4.89 -41.65 -2.70
CA ASP A 201 -6.26 -41.65 -2.21
C ASP A 201 -7.25 -41.63 -3.38
N ALA A 202 -7.49 -42.81 -3.97
CA ALA A 202 -8.47 -42.98 -5.04
C ALA A 202 -9.94 -42.79 -4.59
N THR A 203 -10.19 -42.48 -3.31
CA THR A 203 -11.53 -42.21 -2.79
C THR A 203 -11.95 -40.75 -2.93
N VAL A 204 -11.03 -39.89 -3.36
CA VAL A 204 -11.32 -38.46 -3.61
C VAL A 204 -12.31 -38.34 -4.77
N THR A 205 -13.40 -37.62 -4.53
CA THR A 205 -14.44 -37.30 -5.50
C THR A 205 -14.81 -35.83 -5.37
N SER A 206 -15.52 -35.29 -6.38
CA SER A 206 -16.05 -33.92 -6.31
C SER A 206 -16.94 -33.67 -5.07
N GLU A 207 -17.60 -34.71 -4.55
CA GLU A 207 -18.51 -34.60 -3.40
C GLU A 207 -17.78 -34.51 -2.05
N ASN A 208 -16.61 -35.16 -1.92
CA ASN A 208 -15.86 -35.21 -0.67
C ASN A 208 -14.55 -34.41 -0.69
N PHE A 209 -14.22 -33.77 -1.83
CA PHE A 209 -12.96 -33.07 -2.03
C PHE A 209 -12.70 -32.02 -0.95
N ALA A 210 -13.68 -31.19 -0.61
CA ALA A 210 -13.52 -30.15 0.41
C ALA A 210 -13.18 -30.72 1.80
N ASP A 211 -13.82 -31.84 2.19
CA ASP A 211 -13.56 -32.50 3.47
C ASP A 211 -12.17 -33.15 3.49
N LYS A 212 -11.77 -33.76 2.37
CA LYS A 212 -10.45 -34.39 2.18
C LYS A 212 -9.33 -33.36 2.15
N LEU A 213 -9.58 -32.22 1.50
CA LEU A 213 -8.68 -31.08 1.46
C LEU A 213 -8.42 -30.54 2.88
N ALA A 214 -9.48 -30.38 3.68
CA ALA A 214 -9.37 -29.97 5.08
C ALA A 214 -8.62 -30.99 5.95
N ALA A 215 -8.61 -32.28 5.57
CA ALA A 215 -7.86 -33.34 6.23
C ALA A 215 -6.37 -33.41 5.81
N GLY A 216 -5.96 -32.63 4.80
CA GLY A 216 -4.61 -32.64 4.25
C GLY A 216 -4.51 -33.55 3.02
N LEU A 217 -4.74 -32.95 1.85
CA LEU A 217 -4.62 -33.61 0.56
C LEU A 217 -3.35 -33.12 -0.16
N TYR A 218 -2.73 -34.00 -0.94
CA TYR A 218 -1.50 -33.74 -1.66
C TYR A 218 -1.62 -34.17 -3.13
N MET A 219 -0.79 -33.60 -3.99
CA MET A 219 -0.58 -34.04 -5.37
C MET A 219 0.91 -34.05 -5.70
N THR A 220 1.30 -34.73 -6.77
CA THR A 220 2.68 -34.66 -7.26
C THR A 220 2.98 -33.28 -7.82
N SER A 221 4.27 -32.92 -7.89
CA SER A 221 4.71 -31.70 -8.58
C SER A 221 4.27 -31.65 -10.04
N ASP A 222 4.44 -32.75 -10.77
CA ASP A 222 4.03 -32.85 -12.18
C ASP A 222 2.53 -32.57 -12.35
N ASP A 223 1.69 -33.11 -11.47
CA ASP A 223 0.24 -32.88 -11.48
C ASP A 223 -0.09 -31.42 -11.11
N ALA A 224 0.63 -30.82 -10.16
CA ALA A 224 0.46 -29.41 -9.78
C ALA A 224 0.84 -28.46 -10.91
N ASP A 225 1.96 -28.72 -11.56
CA ASP A 225 2.44 -27.95 -12.71
C ASP A 225 1.47 -28.04 -13.87
N THR A 226 0.98 -29.25 -14.14
CA THR A 226 -0.03 -29.49 -15.18
C THR A 226 -1.33 -28.77 -14.86
N TYR A 227 -1.84 -28.87 -13.64
CA TYR A 227 -3.09 -28.23 -13.21
C TYR A 227 -3.01 -26.71 -13.36
N TRP A 228 -2.00 -26.08 -12.75
CA TRP A 228 -1.88 -24.62 -12.77
C TRP A 228 -1.46 -24.10 -14.14
N GLY A 229 -0.66 -24.86 -14.90
CA GLY A 229 -0.32 -24.54 -16.29
C GLY A 229 -1.55 -24.51 -17.19
N HIS A 230 -2.46 -25.48 -17.05
CA HIS A 230 -3.74 -25.48 -17.76
C HIS A 230 -4.63 -24.31 -17.32
N LYS A 231 -4.74 -24.04 -16.01
CA LYS A 231 -5.50 -22.87 -15.52
C LYS A 231 -4.96 -21.55 -16.08
N ALA A 232 -3.64 -21.40 -16.15
CA ALA A 232 -3.01 -20.22 -16.73
C ALA A 232 -3.29 -20.09 -18.24
N ALA A 233 -3.18 -21.19 -18.98
CA ALA A 233 -3.44 -21.24 -20.41
C ALA A 233 -4.92 -20.92 -20.72
N ASP A 234 -5.86 -21.56 -20.03
CA ASP A 234 -7.30 -21.33 -20.19
C ASP A 234 -7.67 -19.87 -19.88
N TYR A 235 -7.09 -19.30 -18.82
CA TYR A 235 -7.28 -17.89 -18.48
C TYR A 235 -6.79 -16.98 -19.61
N LYS A 236 -5.64 -17.26 -20.20
CA LYS A 236 -5.06 -16.49 -21.30
C LYS A 236 -5.82 -16.63 -22.61
N ASP A 237 -6.33 -17.81 -22.92
CA ASP A 237 -7.16 -18.02 -24.11
C ASP A 237 -8.45 -17.18 -24.05
N GLY A 238 -9.05 -17.09 -22.85
CA GLY A 238 -10.20 -16.21 -22.60
C GLY A 238 -9.84 -14.72 -22.49
N ASN A 239 -8.62 -14.41 -22.04
CA ASN A 239 -8.17 -13.04 -21.74
C ASN A 239 -6.75 -12.76 -22.29
N PRO A 240 -6.54 -12.71 -23.62
CA PRO A 240 -5.19 -12.69 -24.21
C PRO A 240 -4.30 -11.54 -23.73
N SER A 241 -4.91 -10.38 -23.49
CA SER A 241 -4.22 -9.16 -23.07
C SER A 241 -4.19 -8.93 -21.56
N ALA A 242 -4.85 -9.77 -20.76
CA ALA A 242 -4.89 -9.61 -19.30
C ALA A 242 -3.69 -10.32 -18.65
N PRO A 243 -2.99 -9.70 -17.69
CA PRO A 243 -1.88 -10.35 -16.99
C PRO A 243 -2.39 -11.52 -16.12
N CYS A 244 -1.58 -12.57 -16.00
CA CYS A 244 -1.89 -13.73 -15.15
C CYS A 244 -1.88 -13.36 -13.66
N ILE A 245 -0.97 -12.47 -13.25
CA ILE A 245 -0.94 -11.89 -11.90
C ILE A 245 -0.99 -10.38 -11.99
N THR A 246 -1.88 -9.75 -11.23
CA THR A 246 -1.82 -8.32 -10.93
C THR A 246 -1.71 -8.15 -9.42
N LEU A 247 -0.78 -7.34 -8.95
CA LEU A 247 -0.55 -7.08 -7.53
C LEU A 247 -0.54 -5.58 -7.28
N ASN A 248 -1.33 -5.14 -6.30
CA ASN A 248 -1.30 -3.77 -5.81
C ASN A 248 -0.67 -3.77 -4.42
N LEU A 249 0.49 -3.14 -4.32
CA LEU A 249 1.24 -3.02 -3.08
C LEU A 249 1.16 -1.59 -2.55
N LYS A 250 0.94 -1.50 -1.25
CA LYS A 250 1.07 -0.27 -0.48
C LYS A 250 2.43 -0.25 0.19
N LEU A 251 3.19 0.79 -0.10
CA LEU A 251 4.47 1.05 0.55
C LEU A 251 4.21 1.88 1.81
N ILE A 252 4.80 1.45 2.93
CA ILE A 252 4.56 2.01 4.25
C ILE A 252 5.88 2.54 4.80
N VAL A 253 5.81 3.74 5.36
CA VAL A 253 6.94 4.41 6.01
C VAL A 253 6.48 4.85 7.39
N SER A 254 7.23 4.48 8.42
CA SER A 254 6.89 4.78 9.82
C SER A 254 8.08 5.32 10.61
N GLN A 255 7.79 5.97 11.75
CA GLN A 255 8.84 6.44 12.66
C GLN A 255 9.33 5.29 13.55
N LYS A 256 10.65 5.21 13.76
CA LYS A 256 11.20 4.44 14.86
C LYS A 256 10.76 5.07 16.20
N GLN A 257 9.96 4.35 16.99
CA GLN A 257 9.63 4.74 18.36
C GLN A 257 10.87 4.77 19.26
#